data_AF-A0A916BII8-F1
#
_entry.id   AF-A0A916BII8-F1
#
_cell.length_a   1.000
_cell.length_b   1.000
_cell.length_c   1.000
_cell.angle_alpha   90.00
_cell.angle_beta   90.00
_cell.angle_gamma   90.00
#
_symmetry.space_group_name_H-M   'P 1'
#
loop_
_entity.id
_entity.type
_entity.pdbx_description
1 polymer ?
#
loop_
_entity_poly.entity_id
_entity_poly.type
_entity_poly.pdbx_seq_one_letter_code
_entity_poly.pdbx_strand_id
1 'polypeptide(L)'
;MKPRWLMLVCLMILSIVLLACSLGSSAATPAPSGGEQPIEPVASQEATLPPIAPGTEVISTQKPSTATPTPTLQASVTPTPTATLAIPTATKQPVSTGPLDFTIGIVGCRLDPSRKGGVVLTIRFDAKGGNGVYTYYRENQEVARMFERPATKGTAVIDAYRVSSGDGQQVERKERFTGAQFGCP
;
A
#
# COMPACT_ATOMS: atom_id res chain seq x y z
N MET A 1 -41.23 41.25 14.57
CA MET A 1 -41.57 39.93 15.16
C MET A 1 -42.12 39.01 14.07
N LYS A 2 -41.26 38.27 13.35
CA LYS A 2 -41.62 37.27 12.31
C LYS A 2 -40.67 36.04 12.16
N PRO A 3 -39.54 35.88 12.89
CA PRO A 3 -38.64 34.74 12.61
C PRO A 3 -39.04 33.42 13.29
N ARG A 4 -39.95 33.43 14.28
CA ARG A 4 -40.31 32.21 15.03
C ARG A 4 -41.15 31.21 14.22
N TRP A 5 -41.95 31.71 13.28
CA TRP A 5 -42.80 30.84 12.45
C TRP A 5 -41.99 30.11 11.36
N LEU A 6 -40.97 30.76 10.80
CA LEU A 6 -40.12 30.16 9.78
C LEU A 6 -39.26 28.99 10.34
N MET A 7 -38.78 29.13 11.58
CA MET A 7 -38.01 28.09 12.28
C MET A 7 -38.86 26.82 12.51
N LEU A 8 -40.13 26.97 12.88
CA LEU A 8 -41.06 25.84 13.07
C LEU A 8 -41.33 25.08 11.76
N VAL A 9 -41.48 25.79 10.64
CA VAL A 9 -41.68 25.15 9.33
C VAL A 9 -40.43 24.39 8.87
N CYS A 10 -39.23 24.96 9.05
CA CYS A 10 -37.98 24.27 8.72
C CYS A 10 -37.77 22.99 9.55
N LEU A 11 -38.12 23.03 10.85
CA LEU A 11 -37.93 21.88 11.74
C LEU A 11 -38.86 20.72 11.40
N MET A 12 -40.09 21.02 10.93
CA MET A 12 -41.03 20.01 10.42
C MET A 12 -40.57 19.38 9.10
N ILE A 13 -39.99 20.16 8.18
CA ILE A 13 -39.47 19.61 6.92
C ILE A 13 -38.25 18.71 7.18
N LEU A 14 -37.34 19.12 8.07
CA LEU A 14 -36.15 18.34 8.41
C LEU A 14 -36.51 16.99 9.06
N SER A 15 -37.54 16.95 9.91
CA SER A 15 -37.99 15.72 10.55
C SER A 15 -38.63 14.72 9.58
N ILE A 16 -39.35 15.19 8.55
CA ILE A 16 -39.91 14.32 7.50
C ILE A 16 -38.79 13.67 6.66
N VAL A 17 -37.74 14.43 6.33
CA VAL A 17 -36.59 13.90 5.56
C VAL A 17 -35.81 12.86 6.36
N LEU A 18 -35.63 13.06 7.67
CA LEU A 18 -34.96 12.08 8.54
C LEU A 18 -35.77 10.79 8.71
N LEU A 19 -37.11 10.87 8.71
CA LEU A 19 -37.97 9.68 8.79
C LEU A 19 -37.93 8.84 7.51
N ALA A 20 -37.81 9.47 6.33
CA ALA A 20 -37.73 8.76 5.06
C ALA A 20 -36.43 7.94 4.90
N CYS A 21 -35.32 8.37 5.51
CA CYS A 21 -34.05 7.64 5.47
C CYS A 21 -33.99 6.42 6.40
N SER A 22 -34.93 6.26 7.35
CA SER A 22 -34.92 5.13 8.30
C SER A 22 -35.77 3.93 7.86
N LEU A 23 -36.62 4.06 6.84
CA LEU A 23 -37.41 2.94 6.30
C LEU A 23 -36.67 2.09 5.22
N GLY A 24 -35.42 2.41 4.90
CA GLY A 24 -34.65 1.76 3.83
C GLY A 24 -33.77 0.57 4.21
N SER A 25 -33.71 0.13 5.47
CA SER A 25 -32.90 -1.03 5.90
C SER A 25 -33.77 -2.20 6.36
N SER A 26 -34.32 -2.94 5.40
CA SER A 26 -34.82 -4.31 5.63
C SER A 26 -34.48 -5.15 4.41
N ALA A 27 -33.18 -5.42 4.24
CA ALA A 27 -32.73 -6.55 3.45
C ALA A 27 -32.52 -7.71 4.43
N ALA A 28 -33.39 -8.71 4.31
CA ALA A 28 -33.34 -9.97 5.04
C ALA A 28 -32.04 -10.72 4.73
N THR A 29 -31.31 -11.12 5.76
CA THR A 29 -30.27 -12.16 5.66
C THR A 29 -30.85 -13.44 6.30
N PRO A 30 -30.86 -14.58 5.57
CA PRO A 30 -31.39 -15.84 6.09
C PRO A 30 -30.52 -16.39 7.23
N ALA A 31 -31.20 -16.99 8.21
CA ALA A 31 -30.59 -17.69 9.34
C ALA A 31 -29.70 -18.86 8.88
N PRO A 32 -28.52 -19.08 9.47
CA PRO A 32 -27.82 -20.34 9.33
C PRO A 32 -28.54 -21.42 10.16
N SER A 33 -29.09 -22.41 9.46
CA SER A 33 -29.62 -23.64 10.04
C SER A 33 -28.50 -24.37 10.78
N GLY A 34 -28.71 -24.61 12.07
CA GLY A 34 -27.86 -25.49 12.88
C GLY A 34 -27.88 -26.90 12.32
N GLY A 35 -26.77 -27.31 11.70
CA GLY A 35 -26.43 -28.68 11.41
C GLY A 35 -25.35 -29.10 12.39
N GLU A 36 -25.78 -29.78 13.46
CA GLU A 36 -24.92 -30.48 14.40
C GLU A 36 -24.28 -31.66 13.65
N GLN A 37 -22.98 -31.60 13.37
CA GLN A 37 -22.23 -32.70 12.78
C GLN A 37 -21.15 -33.16 13.78
N PRO A 38 -21.00 -34.49 14.02
CA PRO A 38 -20.12 -35.02 15.06
C PRO A 38 -18.65 -34.66 14.88
N ILE A 39 -18.00 -34.39 16.00
CA ILE A 39 -16.56 -34.15 16.13
C ILE A 39 -15.84 -35.48 15.89
N GLU A 40 -15.33 -35.70 14.67
CA GLU A 40 -14.29 -36.70 14.43
C GLU A 40 -12.92 -36.15 14.84
N PRO A 41 -12.12 -36.89 15.63
CA PRO A 41 -10.77 -36.50 15.98
C PRO A 41 -9.85 -36.69 14.77
N VAL A 42 -9.47 -35.59 14.10
CA VAL A 42 -8.46 -35.63 13.05
C VAL A 42 -7.08 -35.79 13.67
N ALA A 43 -6.44 -36.89 13.29
CA ALA A 43 -5.12 -37.32 13.71
C ALA A 43 -4.03 -36.28 13.45
N SER A 44 -3.12 -36.21 14.42
CA SER A 44 -1.83 -35.55 14.36
C SER A 44 -1.04 -36.02 13.15
N GLN A 45 -0.83 -35.17 12.15
CA GLN A 45 0.11 -35.44 11.07
C GLN A 45 1.51 -35.10 11.53
N GLU A 46 2.29 -36.15 11.77
CA GLU A 46 3.73 -36.13 11.92
C GLU A 46 4.36 -35.69 10.59
N ALA A 47 4.97 -34.50 10.58
CA ALA A 47 5.71 -34.01 9.43
C ALA A 47 7.04 -34.78 9.33
N THR A 48 7.04 -35.84 8.52
CA THR A 48 8.27 -36.52 8.09
C THR A 48 9.08 -35.56 7.21
N LEU A 49 10.17 -35.04 7.75
CA LEU A 49 11.19 -34.31 7.00
C LEU A 49 11.79 -35.22 5.90
N PRO A 50 11.96 -34.75 4.65
CA PRO A 50 12.68 -35.51 3.64
C PRO A 50 14.17 -35.62 3.99
N PRO A 51 14.85 -36.73 3.64
CA PRO A 51 16.28 -36.90 3.86
C PRO A 51 17.09 -35.89 3.03
N ILE A 52 17.99 -35.17 3.71
CA ILE A 52 19.01 -34.32 3.08
C ILE A 52 20.00 -35.25 2.36
N ALA A 53 19.91 -35.33 1.04
CA ALA A 53 20.94 -35.93 0.21
C ALA A 53 22.15 -34.98 0.13
N PRO A 54 23.40 -35.47 0.26
CA PRO A 54 24.59 -34.67 0.00
C PRO A 54 24.70 -34.41 -1.51
N GLY A 55 24.33 -33.20 -1.93
CA GLY A 55 24.49 -32.74 -3.30
C GLY A 55 25.96 -32.39 -3.59
N THR A 56 26.55 -33.15 -4.51
CA THR A 56 27.87 -33.00 -5.11
C THR A 56 28.16 -31.57 -5.58
N GLU A 57 29.25 -31.00 -5.09
CA GLU A 57 29.85 -29.78 -5.63
C GLU A 57 30.33 -30.02 -7.06
N VAL A 58 29.67 -29.41 -8.03
CA VAL A 58 30.17 -29.33 -9.41
C VAL A 58 31.16 -28.17 -9.48
N ILE A 59 32.44 -28.51 -9.43
CA ILE A 59 33.56 -27.63 -9.69
C ILE A 59 33.43 -27.11 -11.14
N SER A 60 33.13 -25.82 -11.27
CA SER A 60 33.06 -25.15 -12.57
C SER A 60 34.48 -24.81 -13.05
N THR A 61 34.93 -25.49 -14.10
CA THR A 61 36.18 -25.23 -14.83
C THR A 61 36.17 -23.83 -15.42
N GLN A 62 36.95 -22.92 -14.82
CA GLN A 62 37.14 -21.55 -15.31
C GLN A 62 38.05 -21.57 -16.55
N LYS A 63 37.54 -21.01 -17.64
CA LYS A 63 38.23 -20.80 -18.92
C LYS A 63 39.41 -19.81 -18.75
N PRO A 64 40.57 -20.02 -19.40
CA PRO A 64 41.70 -19.09 -19.33
C PRO A 64 41.32 -17.74 -19.95
N SER A 65 41.42 -16.67 -19.15
CA SER A 65 41.22 -15.30 -19.62
C SER A 65 42.52 -14.75 -20.21
N THR A 66 42.43 -14.25 -21.45
CA THR A 66 43.50 -13.59 -22.20
C THR A 66 44.00 -12.35 -21.45
N ALA A 67 45.32 -12.28 -21.24
CA ALA A 67 45.98 -11.14 -20.60
C ALA A 67 45.79 -9.86 -21.44
N THR A 68 45.20 -8.84 -20.83
CA THR A 68 45.10 -7.47 -21.35
C THR A 68 46.28 -6.67 -20.79
N PRO A 69 46.98 -5.84 -21.60
CA PRO A 69 48.17 -5.13 -21.14
C PRO A 69 47.89 -4.15 -20.01
N THR A 70 48.73 -4.21 -18.98
CA THR A 70 48.77 -3.32 -17.81
C THR A 70 49.10 -1.88 -18.25
N PRO A 71 48.22 -0.90 -18.04
CA PRO A 71 48.58 0.50 -18.21
C PRO A 71 49.47 0.95 -17.03
N THR A 72 50.65 1.46 -17.36
CA THR A 72 51.56 2.12 -16.41
C THR A 72 50.93 3.42 -15.92
N LEU A 73 50.39 3.42 -14.69
CA LEU A 73 49.82 4.61 -14.06
C LEU A 73 50.95 5.54 -13.60
N GLN A 74 51.07 6.68 -14.28
CA GLN A 74 51.93 7.79 -13.88
C GLN A 74 51.31 8.46 -12.64
N ALA A 75 52.01 8.44 -11.51
CA ALA A 75 51.55 9.05 -10.27
C ALA A 75 51.49 10.58 -10.42
N SER A 76 50.29 11.10 -10.64
CA SER A 76 50.02 12.54 -10.58
C SER A 76 49.64 12.89 -9.13
N VAL A 77 50.53 13.60 -8.45
CA VAL A 77 50.28 14.18 -7.13
C VAL A 77 49.25 15.31 -7.27
N THR A 78 47.98 14.94 -7.17
CA THR A 78 46.87 15.88 -7.09
C THR A 78 46.87 16.52 -5.70
N PRO A 79 46.83 17.86 -5.57
CA PRO A 79 46.75 18.51 -4.26
C PRO A 79 45.49 18.07 -3.53
N THR A 80 45.65 17.57 -2.31
CA THR A 80 44.54 17.20 -1.43
C THR A 80 43.69 18.44 -1.15
N PRO A 81 42.40 18.48 -1.54
CA PRO A 81 41.54 19.60 -1.22
C PRO A 81 41.31 19.62 0.30
N THR A 82 41.70 20.72 0.94
CA THR A 82 41.36 21.01 2.34
C THR A 82 39.83 21.06 2.47
N ALA A 83 39.25 20.03 3.09
CA ALA A 83 37.82 19.98 3.37
C ALA A 83 37.44 21.13 4.31
N THR A 84 36.81 22.16 3.77
CA THR A 84 36.19 23.21 4.59
C THR A 84 34.93 22.60 5.21
N LEU A 85 34.91 22.46 6.53
CA LEU A 85 33.73 22.03 7.28
C LEU A 85 32.62 23.07 7.09
N ALA A 86 31.71 22.83 6.15
CA ALA A 86 30.51 23.62 6.03
C ALA A 86 29.65 23.37 7.27
N ILE A 87 29.39 24.43 8.05
CA ILE A 87 28.44 24.39 9.16
C ILE A 87 27.06 24.12 8.55
N PRO A 88 26.35 23.04 8.93
CA PRO A 88 25.04 22.75 8.36
C PRO A 88 24.10 23.89 8.74
N THR A 89 23.63 24.63 7.74
CA THR A 89 22.60 25.65 7.93
C THR A 89 21.32 24.92 8.32
N ALA A 90 20.82 25.18 9.53
CA ALA A 90 19.59 24.57 10.03
C ALA A 90 18.45 24.85 9.04
N THR A 91 18.01 23.81 8.33
CA THR A 91 16.93 23.94 7.36
C THR A 91 15.65 24.11 8.15
N LYS A 92 14.96 25.25 7.96
CA LYS A 92 13.68 25.52 8.63
C LYS A 92 12.72 24.35 8.36
N GLN A 93 12.25 23.72 9.43
CA GLN A 93 11.33 22.59 9.32
C GLN A 93 10.07 23.02 8.56
N PRO A 94 9.56 22.20 7.61
CA PRO A 94 8.33 22.50 6.91
C PRO A 94 7.17 22.76 7.89
N VAL A 95 6.41 23.82 7.65
CA VAL A 95 5.28 24.21 8.49
C VAL A 95 4.03 23.46 8.02
N SER A 96 3.19 23.03 8.97
CA SER A 96 1.93 22.38 8.66
C SER A 96 0.98 23.33 7.90
N THR A 97 0.34 22.83 6.85
CA THR A 97 -0.52 23.59 5.93
C THR A 97 -2.01 23.31 6.13
N GLY A 98 -2.37 22.37 6.99
CA GLY A 98 -3.75 21.99 7.30
C GLY A 98 -3.88 20.53 7.73
N PRO A 99 -5.12 20.04 7.90
CA PRO A 99 -5.38 18.63 8.21
C PRO A 99 -4.82 17.72 7.11
N LEU A 100 -4.18 16.63 7.52
CA LEU A 100 -3.74 15.58 6.58
C LEU A 100 -4.95 14.90 5.93
N ASP A 101 -4.89 14.73 4.62
CA ASP A 101 -5.85 13.95 3.84
C ASP A 101 -5.11 13.28 2.67
N PHE A 102 -5.64 12.18 2.16
CA PHE A 102 -5.06 11.52 0.99
C PHE A 102 -6.12 10.79 0.16
N THR A 103 -5.83 10.64 -1.12
CA THR A 103 -6.52 9.73 -2.03
C THR A 103 -5.56 8.66 -2.52
N ILE A 104 -6.09 7.49 -2.85
CA ILE A 104 -5.32 6.40 -3.45
C ILE A 104 -6.02 5.91 -4.72
N GLY A 105 -5.24 5.65 -5.76
CA GLY A 105 -5.77 5.26 -7.06
C GLY A 105 -4.86 4.31 -7.81
N ILE A 106 -5.46 3.56 -8.74
CA ILE A 106 -4.74 2.74 -9.71
C ILE A 106 -4.36 3.66 -10.87
N VAL A 107 -3.06 3.80 -11.13
CA VAL A 107 -2.52 4.63 -12.21
C VAL A 107 -1.95 3.80 -13.36
N GLY A 108 -1.88 2.48 -13.18
CA GLY A 108 -1.45 1.56 -14.22
C GLY A 108 -1.87 0.13 -13.92
N CYS A 109 -2.04 -0.65 -14.97
CA CYS A 109 -2.16 -2.10 -14.88
C CYS A 109 -1.35 -2.74 -16.01
N ARG A 110 -0.62 -3.80 -15.70
CA ARG A 110 -0.02 -4.69 -16.71
C ARG A 110 -0.35 -6.15 -16.43
N LEU A 111 -0.36 -6.95 -17.48
CA LEU A 111 -0.47 -8.40 -17.37
C LEU A 111 0.80 -8.98 -16.74
N ASP A 112 0.63 -9.99 -15.89
CA ASP A 112 1.73 -10.77 -15.33
C ASP A 112 1.72 -12.18 -15.96
N PRO A 113 2.60 -12.47 -16.93
CA PRO A 113 2.61 -13.76 -17.61
C PRO A 113 3.02 -14.91 -16.67
N SER A 114 3.61 -14.61 -15.51
CA SER A 114 4.07 -15.61 -14.54
C SER A 114 2.92 -16.24 -13.75
N ARG A 115 1.74 -15.60 -13.74
CA ARG A 115 0.56 -16.03 -12.98
C ARG A 115 -0.65 -16.12 -13.91
N LYS A 116 -1.38 -17.25 -13.90
CA LYS A 116 -2.60 -17.39 -14.71
C LYS A 116 -3.63 -16.33 -14.32
N GLY A 117 -4.00 -15.46 -15.26
CA GLY A 117 -4.88 -14.32 -15.00
C GLY A 117 -4.26 -13.26 -14.08
N GLY A 118 -2.95 -13.31 -13.85
CA GLY A 118 -2.23 -12.38 -13.01
C GLY A 118 -2.14 -11.01 -13.66
N VAL A 119 -2.28 -9.99 -12.82
CA VAL A 119 -1.97 -8.60 -13.18
C VAL A 119 -1.10 -7.98 -12.11
N VAL A 120 -0.37 -6.94 -12.48
CA VAL A 120 0.34 -6.06 -11.54
C VAL A 120 -0.29 -4.68 -11.66
N LEU A 121 -0.83 -4.19 -10.55
CA LEU A 121 -1.41 -2.86 -10.44
C LEU A 121 -0.33 -1.89 -9.98
N THR A 122 -0.22 -0.74 -10.63
CA THR A 122 0.57 0.39 -10.14
C THR A 122 -0.37 1.30 -9.36
N ILE A 123 -0.16 1.39 -8.06
CA ILE A 123 -0.98 2.17 -7.13
C ILE A 123 -0.22 3.44 -6.75
N ARG A 124 -0.92 4.57 -6.66
CA ARG A 124 -0.35 5.86 -6.27
C ARG A 124 -1.13 6.49 -5.12
N PHE A 125 -0.38 7.01 -4.14
CA PHE A 125 -0.89 7.92 -3.13
C PHE A 125 -0.81 9.39 -3.59
N ASP A 126 -1.86 10.15 -3.34
CA ASP A 126 -1.91 11.60 -3.49
C ASP A 126 -2.34 12.21 -2.16
N ALA A 127 -1.34 12.62 -1.35
CA ALA A 127 -1.52 13.23 -0.03
C ALA A 127 -1.48 14.76 -0.10
N LYS A 128 -2.23 15.41 0.79
CA LYS A 128 -2.32 16.87 0.96
C LYS A 128 -2.46 17.25 2.43
N GLY A 129 -2.12 18.49 2.78
CA GLY A 129 -2.13 18.97 4.17
C GLY A 129 -0.88 18.55 4.93
N GLY A 130 -0.93 18.54 6.27
CA GLY A 130 0.24 18.26 7.10
C GLY A 130 1.43 19.19 6.78
N ASN A 131 2.65 18.75 7.07
CA ASN A 131 3.86 19.51 6.78
C ASN A 131 4.48 19.23 5.39
N GLY A 132 3.79 18.50 4.52
CA GLY A 132 4.28 18.17 3.17
C GLY A 132 5.33 17.06 3.10
N VAL A 133 5.79 16.53 4.24
CA VAL A 133 6.64 15.34 4.31
C VAL A 133 5.77 14.16 4.69
N TYR A 134 5.74 13.10 3.88
CA TYR A 134 4.83 11.98 4.08
C TYR A 134 5.54 10.62 3.99
N THR A 135 5.07 9.69 4.80
CA THR A 135 5.40 8.26 4.75
C THR A 135 4.13 7.47 4.46
N TYR A 136 4.22 6.49 3.56
CA TYR A 136 3.06 5.74 3.05
C TYR A 136 3.12 4.29 3.51
N TYR A 137 1.96 3.74 3.87
CA TYR A 137 1.85 2.38 4.34
C TYR A 137 0.72 1.63 3.64
N ARG A 138 0.97 0.36 3.34
CA ARG A 138 -0.01 -0.65 2.92
C ARG A 138 0.03 -1.80 3.93
N GLU A 139 -1.08 -2.10 4.59
CA GLU A 139 -1.16 -3.21 5.55
C GLU A 139 -0.05 -3.18 6.62
N ASN A 140 0.27 -1.98 7.13
CA ASN A 140 1.39 -1.71 8.06
C ASN A 140 2.81 -1.84 7.51
N GLN A 141 2.98 -2.19 6.23
CA GLN A 141 4.26 -2.16 5.56
C GLN A 141 4.50 -0.78 4.93
N GLU A 142 5.67 -0.19 5.19
CA GLU A 142 6.09 1.04 4.51
C GLU A 142 6.32 0.78 3.02
N VAL A 143 5.77 1.66 2.17
CA VAL A 143 5.85 1.55 0.71
C VAL A 143 6.22 2.90 0.11
N ALA A 144 6.72 2.88 -1.12
CA ALA A 144 6.90 4.09 -1.90
C ALA A 144 5.54 4.74 -2.23
N ARG A 145 5.53 6.06 -2.47
CA ARG A 145 4.34 6.82 -2.91
C ARG A 145 3.63 6.16 -4.10
N MET A 146 4.42 5.57 -5.00
CA MET A 146 3.96 4.74 -6.09
C MET A 146 4.59 3.37 -5.95
N PHE A 147 3.77 2.32 -5.94
CA PHE A 147 4.24 0.96 -5.74
C PHE A 147 3.43 -0.03 -6.56
N GLU A 148 3.96 -1.23 -6.69
CA GLU A 148 3.34 -2.30 -7.45
C GLU A 148 2.68 -3.31 -6.53
N ARG A 149 1.48 -3.76 -6.93
CA ARG A 149 0.66 -4.67 -6.15
C ARG A 149 0.17 -5.80 -7.04
N PRO A 150 0.66 -7.03 -6.85
CA PRO A 150 0.14 -8.20 -7.55
C PRO A 150 -1.36 -8.40 -7.30
N ALA A 151 -2.13 -8.72 -8.33
CA ALA A 151 -3.55 -9.04 -8.24
C ALA A 151 -3.95 -10.10 -9.29
N THR A 152 -5.24 -10.43 -9.35
CA THR A 152 -5.83 -11.32 -10.35
C THR A 152 -6.90 -10.56 -11.12
N LYS A 153 -6.86 -10.63 -12.46
CA LYS A 153 -7.81 -9.95 -13.36
C LYS A 153 -9.26 -10.29 -12.95
N GLY A 154 -10.11 -9.27 -12.85
CA GLY A 154 -11.53 -9.43 -12.49
C GLY A 154 -11.83 -9.61 -11.00
N THR A 155 -10.82 -9.89 -10.15
CA THR A 155 -11.02 -10.00 -8.70
C THR A 155 -10.92 -8.63 -8.02
N ALA A 156 -11.59 -8.45 -6.89
CA ALA A 156 -11.44 -7.22 -6.11
C ALA A 156 -10.16 -7.26 -5.26
N VAL A 157 -9.56 -6.09 -5.09
CA VAL A 157 -8.45 -5.82 -4.18
C VAL A 157 -8.99 -5.03 -3.01
N ILE A 158 -8.73 -5.49 -1.78
CA ILE A 158 -9.12 -4.80 -0.56
C ILE A 158 -7.89 -4.74 0.33
N ASP A 159 -7.36 -3.55 0.54
CA ASP A 159 -6.20 -3.34 1.42
C ASP A 159 -6.48 -2.14 2.35
N ALA A 160 -5.74 -2.07 3.46
CA ALA A 160 -5.70 -0.89 4.33
C ALA A 160 -4.49 -0.02 3.97
N TYR A 161 -4.71 1.28 3.86
CA TYR A 161 -3.72 2.27 3.46
C TYR A 161 -3.63 3.36 4.51
N ARG A 162 -2.41 3.73 4.91
CA ARG A 162 -2.16 4.79 5.89
C ARG A 162 -1.13 5.77 5.36
N VAL A 163 -1.33 7.05 5.63
CA VAL A 163 -0.36 8.11 5.38
C VAL A 163 -0.03 8.77 6.70
N SER A 164 1.26 8.91 6.99
CA SER A 164 1.78 9.66 8.14
C SER A 164 2.50 10.91 7.64
N SER A 165 2.22 12.07 8.22
CA SER A 165 2.95 13.31 7.95
C SER A 165 4.07 13.52 8.97
N GLY A 166 5.14 14.21 8.59
CA GLY A 166 6.28 14.51 9.45
C GLY A 166 5.95 15.43 10.64
N ASP A 167 4.75 16.00 10.70
CA ASP A 167 4.21 16.72 11.87
C ASP A 167 3.45 15.81 12.86
N GLY A 168 3.44 14.49 12.61
CA GLY A 168 2.83 13.49 13.49
C GLY A 168 1.37 13.16 13.17
N GLN A 169 0.73 13.85 12.22
CA GLN A 169 -0.61 13.49 11.77
C GLN A 169 -0.62 12.15 11.05
N GLN A 170 -1.67 11.36 11.24
CA GLN A 170 -1.88 10.09 10.53
C GLN A 170 -3.33 9.94 10.11
N VAL A 171 -3.54 9.42 8.90
CA VAL A 171 -4.87 9.07 8.38
C VAL A 171 -4.80 7.68 7.76
N GLU A 172 -5.80 6.84 8.06
CA GLU A 172 -5.91 5.48 7.54
C GLU A 172 -7.26 5.28 6.85
N ARG A 173 -7.26 4.53 5.74
CA ARG A 173 -8.46 4.18 4.97
C ARG A 173 -8.37 2.74 4.47
N LYS A 174 -9.50 2.06 4.50
CA LYS A 174 -9.67 0.76 3.85
C LYS A 174 -10.34 0.99 2.51
N GLU A 175 -9.67 0.57 1.44
CA GLU A 175 -10.16 0.80 0.08
C GLU A 175 -10.41 -0.52 -0.64
N ARG A 176 -11.44 -0.51 -1.48
CA ARG A 176 -11.82 -1.64 -2.32
C ARG A 176 -11.74 -1.24 -3.78
N PHE A 177 -10.74 -1.74 -4.49
CA PHE A 177 -10.65 -1.65 -5.93
C PHE A 177 -11.31 -2.86 -6.58
N THR A 178 -12.38 -2.65 -7.34
CA THR A 178 -13.02 -3.72 -8.10
C THR A 178 -12.20 -4.05 -9.34
N GLY A 179 -12.31 -5.28 -9.85
CA GLY A 179 -11.57 -5.69 -11.06
C GLY A 179 -11.86 -4.83 -12.28
N ALA A 180 -13.06 -4.22 -12.36
CA ALA A 180 -13.44 -3.29 -13.42
C ALA A 180 -12.64 -1.98 -13.38
N GLN A 181 -12.14 -1.56 -12.21
CA GLN A 181 -11.37 -0.34 -12.05
C GLN A 181 -9.91 -0.48 -12.45
N PHE A 182 -9.42 -1.70 -12.73
CA PHE A 182 -7.99 -1.90 -12.97
C PHE A 182 -7.54 -1.30 -14.32
N GLY A 183 -8.45 -1.17 -15.29
CA GLY A 183 -8.11 -0.65 -16.62
C GLY A 183 -7.10 -1.52 -17.37
N CYS A 184 -7.00 -2.81 -17.03
CA CYS A 184 -6.11 -3.74 -17.72
C CYS A 184 -6.67 -4.07 -19.12
N PRO A 185 -5.82 -4.20 -20.15
CA PRO A 185 -6.22 -4.80 -21.43
C PRO A 185 -6.69 -6.25 -21.23
#